data_AF-A0A0Q9ERF0-F1
#
_entry.id   AF-A0A0Q9ERF0-F1
#
_cell.length_a   1.000
_cell.length_b   1.000
_cell.length_c   1.000
_cell.angle_alpha   90.00
_cell.angle_beta   90.00
_cell.angle_gamma   90.00
#
_symmetry.space_group_name_H-M   'P 1'
#
loop_
_entity.id
_entity.type
_entity.pdbx_description
1 polymer ?
#
loop_
_entity_poly.entity_id
_entity_poly.type
_entity_poly.pdbx_seq_one_letter_code
_entity_poly.pdbx_strand_id
1 'polypeptide(L)'
;MTTFNTRTHAGWASALALAALWPQADAQAHGTMIHPYSRVYYCAQGNIENPTDPACRAATQVGGTQAFYDWMSINQANANDNHRAVVPDGKLCSGNNATFRGLDLPRDDWQATDISAGSYEFQFRGTAPHATREWAFYITREGWDPQTPLRWNDLEHFCSIGNVPVVGGIYRLQCTIPQRSGRHVIYNTWQRSDSTEAFYTCMDVKFAGGGNPPPPPQWRDAGPLTAQNDHPIGTTVSVRVFNADGSDAERIDTVLTAGQTSAAAWPLRVAQNVNAQASTVRIGVLQNGAITPVPAATGNRVYLTGSGRSHQIDVLLPPPPEPPEPPGPTPDYDYVYPTGIGQYVPGQTVVKAGDGKLYACKPFPEGAWCNIDADAYRPGSGWAWRDAWIAY
;
A
#
# COMPACT_ATOMS: atom_id res chain seq x y z
N MET A 1 17.74 72.52 -67.41
CA MET A 1 16.39 72.20 -66.91
C MET A 1 16.47 70.88 -66.17
N THR A 2 15.95 70.84 -64.94
CA THR A 2 15.52 69.63 -64.17
C THR A 2 16.59 68.56 -63.90
N THR A 3 16.88 68.05 -62.70
CA THR A 3 16.36 68.17 -61.33
C THR A 3 17.35 67.41 -60.45
N PHE A 4 17.49 67.80 -59.18
CA PHE A 4 18.23 67.09 -58.13
C PHE A 4 17.75 65.63 -57.98
N ASN A 5 18.65 64.68 -57.65
CA ASN A 5 18.71 64.15 -56.28
C ASN A 5 19.87 63.18 -56.03
N THR A 6 20.52 63.39 -54.89
CA THR A 6 21.50 62.53 -54.24
C THR A 6 20.89 61.19 -53.83
N ARG A 7 21.60 60.09 -54.05
CA ARG A 7 21.35 58.82 -53.34
C ARG A 7 22.66 58.28 -52.78
N THR A 8 22.78 58.47 -51.48
CA THR A 8 23.74 57.84 -50.58
C THR A 8 23.54 56.32 -50.58
N HIS A 9 24.66 55.59 -50.61
CA HIS A 9 24.70 54.14 -50.47
C HIS A 9 24.29 53.74 -49.04
N ALA A 10 23.10 53.15 -48.88
CA ALA A 10 22.70 52.50 -47.64
C ALA A 10 23.31 51.09 -47.58
N GLY A 11 24.09 50.85 -46.53
CA GLY A 11 24.77 49.60 -46.25
C GLY A 11 23.80 48.44 -45.99
N TRP A 12 24.29 47.26 -46.37
CA TRP A 12 23.65 45.97 -46.12
C TRP A 12 23.74 45.64 -44.63
N ALA A 13 22.60 45.63 -43.93
CA ALA A 13 22.46 44.99 -42.63
C ALA A 13 21.62 43.73 -42.82
N SER A 14 22.30 42.61 -43.05
CA SER A 14 21.68 41.28 -43.01
C SER A 14 21.29 40.98 -41.57
N ALA A 15 20.02 41.20 -41.23
CA ALA A 15 19.45 40.74 -39.97
C ALA A 15 19.34 39.21 -40.03
N LEU A 16 20.28 38.51 -39.39
CA LEU A 16 20.13 37.11 -39.02
C LEU A 16 18.97 37.00 -38.02
N ALA A 17 17.77 36.69 -38.53
CA ALA A 17 16.69 36.22 -37.71
C ALA A 17 17.07 34.82 -37.17
N LEU A 18 17.63 34.77 -35.95
CA LEU A 18 17.62 33.55 -35.17
C LEU A 18 16.15 33.19 -34.91
N ALA A 19 15.59 32.32 -35.74
CA ALA A 19 14.39 31.59 -35.40
C ALA A 19 14.74 30.75 -34.16
N ALA A 20 14.35 31.24 -32.99
CA ALA A 20 14.40 30.46 -31.77
C ALA A 20 13.45 29.28 -31.97
N LEU A 21 14.01 28.12 -32.33
CA LEU A 21 13.35 26.83 -32.23
C LEU A 21 13.16 26.56 -30.73
N TRP A 22 12.12 27.15 -30.15
CA TRP A 22 11.64 26.71 -28.86
C TRP A 22 11.17 25.27 -29.05
N PRO A 23 11.69 24.28 -28.30
CA PRO A 23 11.04 22.98 -28.27
C PRO A 23 9.60 23.24 -27.84
N GLN A 24 8.65 22.91 -28.71
CA GLN A 24 7.26 22.85 -28.32
C GLN A 24 7.23 21.77 -27.24
N ALA A 25 7.16 22.19 -25.97
CA ALA A 25 6.85 21.25 -24.91
C ALA A 25 5.48 20.67 -25.28
N ASP A 26 5.46 19.39 -25.66
CA ASP A 26 4.21 18.66 -25.82
C ASP A 26 3.43 18.87 -24.54
N ALA A 27 2.32 19.61 -24.66
CA ALA A 27 1.44 19.88 -23.55
C ALA A 27 0.77 18.55 -23.21
N GLN A 28 1.41 17.79 -22.31
CA GLN A 28 0.97 16.44 -22.00
C GLN A 28 -0.32 16.54 -21.20
N ALA A 29 -1.41 16.03 -21.76
CA ALA A 29 -2.64 15.83 -21.02
C ALA A 29 -2.46 14.66 -20.05
N HIS A 30 -3.07 14.79 -18.87
CA HIS A 30 -2.82 13.88 -17.78
C HIS A 30 -4.00 13.84 -16.83
N GLY A 31 -4.53 12.63 -16.63
CA GLY A 31 -5.55 12.39 -15.65
C GLY A 31 -6.21 11.02 -15.77
N THR A 32 -7.13 10.75 -14.86
CA THR A 32 -7.99 9.56 -14.89
C THR A 32 -9.24 9.78 -14.03
N MET A 33 -10.16 8.82 -14.05
CA MET A 33 -11.36 8.86 -13.21
C MET A 33 -11.04 8.58 -11.74
N ILE A 34 -11.55 9.44 -10.86
CA ILE A 34 -11.48 9.30 -9.41
C ILE A 34 -12.85 9.04 -8.76
N HIS A 35 -13.95 9.25 -9.49
CA HIS A 35 -15.28 8.85 -9.06
C HIS A 35 -16.13 8.32 -10.24
N PRO A 36 -16.43 7.01 -10.28
CA PRO A 36 -15.80 5.96 -9.48
C PRO A 36 -14.29 5.87 -9.76
N TYR A 37 -13.54 5.16 -8.91
CA TYR A 37 -12.11 4.96 -9.15
C TYR A 37 -11.87 4.16 -10.42
N SER A 38 -10.90 4.59 -11.21
CA SER A 38 -10.35 3.76 -12.29
C SER A 38 -9.42 2.69 -11.73
N ARG A 39 -9.21 1.61 -12.51
CA ARG A 39 -8.25 0.53 -12.15
C ARG A 39 -6.88 1.09 -11.79
N VAL A 40 -6.35 1.97 -12.65
CA VAL A 40 -5.01 2.54 -12.48
C VAL A 40 -4.92 3.43 -11.25
N TYR A 41 -5.95 4.25 -11.00
CA TYR A 41 -5.95 5.15 -9.85
C TYR A 41 -6.07 4.38 -8.55
N TYR A 42 -6.97 3.39 -8.48
CA TYR A 42 -7.15 2.56 -7.30
C TYR A 42 -5.84 1.90 -6.89
N CYS A 43 -5.15 1.25 -7.84
CA CYS A 43 -3.86 0.63 -7.56
C CYS A 43 -2.77 1.65 -7.19
N ALA A 44 -2.77 2.84 -7.80
CA ALA A 44 -1.86 3.93 -7.46
C ALA A 44 -2.09 4.54 -6.06
N GLN A 45 -3.30 4.41 -5.49
CA GLN A 45 -3.57 4.82 -4.11
C GLN A 45 -3.09 3.78 -3.08
N GLY A 46 -2.82 2.54 -3.52
CA GLY A 46 -2.30 1.47 -2.69
C GLY A 46 -0.78 1.53 -2.52
N ASN A 47 -0.20 0.46 -1.98
CA ASN A 47 1.24 0.28 -1.98
C ASN A 47 1.70 -0.15 -3.37
N ILE A 48 2.24 0.78 -4.16
CA ILE A 48 2.69 0.55 -5.53
C ILE A 48 3.81 -0.51 -5.59
N GLU A 49 4.76 -0.48 -4.64
CA GLU A 49 5.91 -1.39 -4.60
C GLU A 49 5.56 -2.80 -4.09
N ASN A 50 4.57 -2.89 -3.22
CA ASN A 50 4.12 -4.17 -2.65
C ASN A 50 2.58 -4.22 -2.50
N PRO A 51 1.85 -4.37 -3.62
CA PRO A 51 0.39 -4.37 -3.63
C PRO A 51 -0.19 -5.62 -2.94
N THR A 52 -1.04 -5.39 -1.93
CA THR A 52 -1.76 -6.45 -1.24
C THR A 52 -3.06 -6.84 -1.95
N ASP A 53 -3.66 -5.92 -2.71
CA ASP A 53 -4.82 -6.22 -3.54
C ASP A 53 -4.46 -7.25 -4.65
N PRO A 54 -5.23 -8.34 -4.81
CA PRO A 54 -4.90 -9.39 -5.78
C PRO A 54 -4.85 -8.94 -7.23
N ALA A 55 -5.77 -8.07 -7.65
CA ALA A 55 -5.82 -7.61 -9.03
C ALA A 55 -4.69 -6.61 -9.32
N CYS A 56 -4.43 -5.67 -8.41
CA CYS A 56 -3.30 -4.75 -8.52
C CYS A 56 -1.97 -5.50 -8.51
N ARG A 57 -1.79 -6.52 -7.66
CA ARG A 57 -0.60 -7.36 -7.64
C ARG A 57 -0.40 -8.12 -8.95
N ALA A 58 -1.46 -8.73 -9.49
CA ALA A 58 -1.40 -9.40 -10.78
C ALA A 58 -1.01 -8.42 -11.91
N ALA A 59 -1.58 -7.21 -11.89
CA ALA A 59 -1.25 -6.16 -12.84
C ALA A 59 0.21 -5.69 -12.70
N THR A 60 0.74 -5.54 -11.49
CA THR A 60 2.16 -5.24 -11.24
C THR A 60 3.07 -6.36 -11.75
N GLN A 61 2.71 -7.63 -11.54
CA GLN A 61 3.50 -8.77 -12.04
C GLN A 61 3.60 -8.79 -13.56
N VAL A 62 2.56 -8.32 -14.26
CA VAL A 62 2.52 -8.28 -15.72
C VAL A 62 3.13 -7.01 -16.28
N GLY A 63 2.81 -5.85 -15.69
CA GLY A 63 3.12 -4.50 -16.20
C GLY A 63 4.36 -3.85 -15.59
N GLY A 64 4.74 -4.25 -14.38
CA GLY A 64 5.65 -3.50 -13.50
C GLY A 64 4.93 -2.44 -12.67
N THR A 65 5.66 -1.76 -11.78
CA THR A 65 5.11 -0.71 -10.90
C THR A 65 4.94 0.64 -11.59
N GLN A 66 5.68 0.88 -12.68
CA GLN A 66 5.71 2.16 -13.40
C GLN A 66 4.33 2.67 -13.81
N ALA A 67 3.43 1.78 -14.23
CA ALA A 67 2.06 2.13 -14.60
C ALA A 67 1.29 2.89 -13.51
N PHE A 68 1.59 2.62 -12.23
CA PHE A 68 0.89 3.23 -11.10
C PHE A 68 1.55 4.53 -10.64
N TYR A 69 2.83 4.74 -10.95
CA TYR A 69 3.45 6.07 -10.84
C TYR A 69 2.92 7.01 -11.93
N ASP A 70 2.77 6.48 -13.15
CA ASP A 70 2.30 7.22 -14.32
C ASP A 70 0.78 7.08 -14.51
N TRP A 71 0.02 6.96 -13.42
CA TRP A 71 -1.42 6.64 -13.44
C TRP A 71 -2.27 7.59 -14.30
N MET A 72 -1.74 8.78 -14.56
CA MET A 72 -2.38 9.84 -15.34
C MET A 72 -2.13 9.76 -16.85
N SER A 73 -1.33 8.80 -17.34
CA SER A 73 -0.75 8.84 -18.70
C SER A 73 -1.23 7.70 -19.61
N ILE A 74 -2.45 7.20 -19.44
CA ILE A 74 -3.04 6.21 -20.36
C ILE A 74 -3.55 6.92 -21.62
N ASN A 75 -2.63 7.23 -22.54
CA ASN A 75 -2.89 8.05 -23.72
C ASN A 75 -2.57 7.36 -25.05
N GLN A 76 -3.13 7.91 -26.13
CA GLN A 76 -2.71 7.67 -27.52
C GLN A 76 -2.58 9.00 -28.23
N ALA A 77 -1.36 9.38 -28.62
CA ALA A 77 -1.07 10.67 -29.24
C ALA A 77 -1.78 10.89 -30.59
N ASN A 78 -2.05 9.82 -31.34
CA ASN A 78 -2.60 9.89 -32.70
C ASN A 78 -4.03 9.33 -32.80
N ALA A 79 -4.83 9.43 -31.74
CA ALA A 79 -6.19 8.90 -31.73
C ALA A 79 -7.10 9.65 -32.72
N ASN A 80 -7.19 10.98 -32.60
CA ASN A 80 -7.98 11.87 -33.45
C ASN A 80 -9.39 11.32 -33.76
N ASP A 81 -10.16 10.99 -32.73
CA ASP A 81 -11.48 10.30 -32.75
C ASP A 81 -11.48 8.85 -33.29
N ASN A 82 -10.36 8.35 -33.82
CA ASN A 82 -10.24 6.99 -34.34
C ASN A 82 -9.77 5.98 -33.26
N HIS A 83 -10.46 5.99 -32.11
CA HIS A 83 -10.09 5.22 -30.92
C HIS A 83 -9.92 3.72 -31.20
N ARG A 84 -10.82 3.14 -32.00
CA ARG A 84 -10.81 1.70 -32.33
C ARG A 84 -9.60 1.28 -33.16
N ALA A 85 -9.03 2.20 -33.95
CA ALA A 85 -7.85 1.90 -34.75
C ALA A 85 -6.57 1.89 -33.91
N VAL A 86 -6.46 2.77 -32.90
CA VAL A 86 -5.27 2.90 -32.05
C VAL A 86 -5.30 2.01 -30.81
N VAL A 87 -6.50 1.63 -30.36
CA VAL A 87 -6.72 0.74 -29.22
C VAL A 87 -7.46 -0.51 -29.70
N PRO A 88 -6.76 -1.63 -29.98
CA PRO A 88 -7.39 -2.87 -30.40
C PRO A 88 -8.10 -3.57 -29.23
N ASP A 89 -8.93 -4.54 -29.58
CA ASP A 89 -9.58 -5.45 -28.65
C ASP A 89 -8.58 -6.10 -27.67
N GLY A 90 -8.97 -6.21 -26.40
CA GLY A 90 -8.13 -6.71 -25.32
C GLY A 90 -7.08 -5.71 -24.81
N LYS A 91 -7.04 -4.47 -25.34
CA LYS A 91 -6.11 -3.41 -24.95
C LYS A 91 -6.79 -2.13 -24.46
N LEU A 92 -8.09 -2.20 -24.18
CA LEU A 92 -8.90 -1.02 -23.89
C LEU A 92 -8.43 -0.32 -22.60
N CYS A 93 -8.14 -1.09 -21.54
CA CYS A 93 -7.81 -0.52 -20.23
C CYS A 93 -6.35 -0.06 -20.13
N SER A 94 -5.45 -0.59 -20.95
CA SER A 94 -4.10 -0.05 -21.14
C SER A 94 -4.04 1.08 -22.16
N GLY A 95 -5.13 1.33 -22.90
CA GLY A 95 -5.11 2.21 -24.06
C GLY A 95 -4.08 1.79 -25.11
N ASN A 96 -3.77 0.49 -25.22
CA ASN A 96 -2.70 -0.07 -26.06
C ASN A 96 -1.28 0.46 -25.76
N ASN A 97 -1.07 0.98 -24.56
CA ASN A 97 0.24 1.40 -24.09
C ASN A 97 0.89 0.28 -23.26
N ALA A 98 2.08 -0.16 -23.68
CA ALA A 98 2.79 -1.29 -23.09
C ALA A 98 3.08 -1.12 -21.59
N THR A 99 3.25 0.12 -21.11
CA THR A 99 3.44 0.42 -19.68
C THR A 99 2.24 -0.07 -18.86
N PHE A 100 1.03 0.08 -19.38
CA PHE A 100 -0.22 -0.18 -18.67
C PHE A 100 -0.83 -1.57 -18.96
N ARG A 101 -0.10 -2.46 -19.66
CA ARG A 101 -0.59 -3.78 -20.10
C ARG A 101 -1.16 -4.67 -18.99
N GLY A 102 -0.78 -4.46 -17.73
CA GLY A 102 -1.35 -5.18 -16.58
C GLY A 102 -2.82 -4.84 -16.32
N LEU A 103 -3.30 -3.67 -16.75
CA LEU A 103 -4.69 -3.24 -16.58
C LEU A 103 -5.67 -3.99 -17.50
N ASP A 104 -5.16 -4.66 -18.53
CA ASP A 104 -5.96 -5.45 -19.48
C ASP A 104 -6.29 -6.87 -18.97
N LEU A 105 -5.79 -7.25 -17.79
CA LEU A 105 -6.04 -8.57 -17.25
C LEU A 105 -7.55 -8.82 -17.03
N PRO A 106 -8.10 -9.92 -17.60
CA PRO A 106 -9.50 -10.27 -17.42
C PRO A 106 -9.67 -10.94 -16.04
N ARG A 107 -10.21 -10.18 -15.09
CA ARG A 107 -10.38 -10.61 -13.70
C ARG A 107 -11.72 -10.11 -13.17
N ASP A 108 -12.35 -10.91 -12.32
CA ASP A 108 -13.59 -10.60 -11.61
C ASP A 108 -13.37 -9.99 -10.21
N ASP A 109 -12.11 -9.89 -9.78
CA ASP A 109 -11.69 -9.39 -8.47
C ASP A 109 -11.03 -7.99 -8.52
N TRP A 110 -11.08 -7.29 -9.65
CA TRP A 110 -10.79 -5.85 -9.68
C TRP A 110 -11.70 -5.11 -8.69
N GLN A 111 -11.18 -4.12 -7.95
CA GLN A 111 -12.01 -3.31 -7.07
C GLN A 111 -13.15 -2.66 -7.87
N ALA A 112 -14.39 -2.90 -7.44
CA ALA A 112 -15.57 -2.32 -8.07
C ALA A 112 -16.27 -1.34 -7.13
N THR A 113 -16.79 -0.24 -7.70
CA THR A 113 -17.67 0.68 -7.00
C THR A 113 -19.12 0.24 -7.14
N ASP A 114 -19.83 0.11 -6.02
CA ASP A 114 -21.28 -0.13 -6.04
C ASP A 114 -21.99 1.10 -6.64
N ILE A 115 -22.82 0.88 -7.66
CA ILE A 115 -23.48 1.93 -8.42
C ILE A 115 -24.92 1.57 -8.75
N SER A 116 -25.70 2.56 -9.15
CA SER A 116 -27.09 2.41 -9.60
C SER A 116 -27.26 3.07 -10.96
N ALA A 117 -28.22 2.57 -11.74
CA ALA A 117 -28.64 3.24 -12.95
C ALA A 117 -29.30 4.59 -12.63
N GLY A 118 -29.34 5.48 -13.63
CA GLY A 118 -29.86 6.83 -13.51
C GLY A 118 -28.77 7.89 -13.46
N SER A 119 -29.12 9.07 -12.92
CA SER A 119 -28.24 10.23 -12.91
C SER A 119 -26.99 9.97 -12.06
N TYR A 120 -25.81 10.20 -12.63
CA TYR A 120 -24.54 10.00 -11.96
C TYR A 120 -23.53 11.08 -12.37
N GLU A 121 -22.82 11.64 -11.39
CA GLU A 121 -21.72 12.58 -11.61
C GLU A 121 -20.39 11.82 -11.59
N PHE A 122 -19.74 11.70 -12.76
CA PHE A 122 -18.37 11.22 -12.86
C PHE A 122 -17.39 12.34 -12.49
N GLN A 123 -16.31 12.01 -11.79
CA GLN A 123 -15.24 12.97 -11.47
C GLN A 123 -13.92 12.50 -12.05
N PHE A 124 -13.37 13.29 -12.96
CA PHE A 124 -12.08 13.06 -13.57
C PHE A 124 -11.05 14.05 -13.02
N ARG A 125 -9.92 13.53 -12.52
CA ARG A 125 -8.82 14.36 -12.01
C ARG A 125 -7.86 14.66 -13.15
N GLY A 126 -7.84 15.90 -13.62
CA GLY A 126 -6.89 16.41 -14.59
C GLY A 126 -5.72 17.10 -13.91
N THR A 127 -4.54 16.47 -13.89
CA THR A 127 -3.32 17.11 -13.37
C THR A 127 -2.73 18.09 -14.37
N ALA A 128 -3.02 17.90 -15.65
CA ALA A 128 -2.85 18.89 -16.70
C ALA A 128 -4.20 19.03 -17.44
N PRO A 129 -4.99 20.08 -17.17
CA PRO A 129 -6.24 20.32 -17.87
C PRO A 129 -6.00 20.73 -19.33
N HIS A 130 -6.84 20.25 -20.25
CA HIS A 130 -6.79 20.59 -21.68
C HIS A 130 -8.15 20.91 -22.27
N ALA A 131 -8.13 21.56 -23.44
CA ALA A 131 -9.34 21.81 -24.20
C ALA A 131 -9.92 20.48 -24.71
N THR A 132 -11.21 20.25 -24.44
CA THR A 132 -11.85 18.97 -24.71
C THR A 132 -12.74 19.05 -25.93
N ARG A 133 -12.61 18.07 -26.84
CA ARG A 133 -13.58 17.81 -27.90
C ARG A 133 -14.75 17.01 -27.34
N GLU A 134 -14.45 15.85 -26.76
CA GLU A 134 -15.47 14.93 -26.27
C GLU A 134 -14.97 14.09 -25.09
N TRP A 135 -15.85 13.88 -24.12
CA TRP A 135 -15.84 12.77 -23.18
C TRP A 135 -16.92 11.77 -23.63
N ALA A 136 -16.52 10.60 -24.11
CA ALA A 136 -17.47 9.54 -24.45
C ALA A 136 -17.42 8.44 -23.38
N PHE A 137 -18.60 7.97 -22.97
CA PHE A 137 -18.74 6.92 -21.97
C PHE A 137 -19.45 5.72 -22.57
N TYR A 138 -18.90 4.56 -22.24
CA TYR A 138 -19.37 3.26 -22.65
C TYR A 138 -19.50 2.38 -21.42
N ILE A 139 -20.36 1.38 -21.48
CA ILE A 139 -20.52 0.38 -20.44
C ILE A 139 -20.63 -1.00 -21.06
N THR A 140 -20.11 -2.03 -20.40
CA THR A 140 -20.28 -3.39 -20.88
C THR A 140 -21.77 -3.77 -20.99
N ARG A 141 -22.08 -4.59 -21.98
CA ARG A 141 -23.44 -5.12 -22.22
C ARG A 141 -23.84 -6.08 -21.11
N GLU A 142 -25.15 -6.25 -20.90
CA GLU A 142 -25.70 -7.25 -19.99
C GLU A 142 -25.19 -8.65 -20.37
N GLY A 143 -24.82 -9.46 -19.37
CA GLY A 143 -24.25 -10.81 -19.57
C GLY A 143 -22.79 -10.84 -20.02
N TRP A 144 -22.07 -9.70 -20.03
CA TRP A 144 -20.62 -9.68 -20.25
C TRP A 144 -19.86 -10.48 -19.18
N ASP A 145 -18.85 -11.24 -19.61
CA ASP A 145 -18.02 -12.07 -18.75
C ASP A 145 -16.70 -11.35 -18.36
N PRO A 146 -16.49 -11.01 -17.08
CA PRO A 146 -15.26 -10.35 -16.61
C PRO A 146 -13.99 -11.21 -16.74
N GLN A 147 -14.13 -12.52 -16.99
CA GLN A 147 -13.01 -13.43 -17.21
C GLN A 147 -12.54 -13.48 -18.68
N THR A 148 -13.15 -12.68 -19.56
CA THR A 148 -12.71 -12.51 -20.94
C THR A 148 -12.07 -11.14 -21.20
N PRO A 149 -11.04 -11.03 -22.07
CA PRO A 149 -10.48 -9.74 -22.43
C PRO A 149 -11.55 -8.79 -22.98
N LEU A 150 -11.59 -7.57 -22.47
CA LEU A 150 -12.57 -6.56 -22.89
C LEU A 150 -12.37 -6.16 -24.36
N ARG A 151 -13.45 -6.08 -25.14
CA ARG A 151 -13.45 -5.72 -26.56
C ARG A 151 -14.41 -4.56 -26.82
N TRP A 152 -14.23 -3.86 -27.94
CA TRP A 152 -15.13 -2.78 -28.34
C TRP A 152 -16.57 -3.25 -28.54
N ASN A 153 -16.78 -4.47 -29.02
CA ASN A 153 -18.12 -5.03 -29.22
C ASN A 153 -18.83 -5.41 -27.91
N ASP A 154 -18.07 -5.56 -26.82
CA ASP A 154 -18.65 -5.80 -25.49
C ASP A 154 -19.26 -4.51 -24.91
N LEU A 155 -18.99 -3.35 -25.52
CA LEU A 155 -19.37 -2.03 -25.02
C LEU A 155 -20.62 -1.46 -25.72
N GLU A 156 -21.41 -0.73 -24.93
CA GLU A 156 -22.52 0.13 -25.36
C GLU A 156 -22.21 1.58 -24.97
N HIS A 157 -22.23 2.48 -25.96
CA HIS A 157 -22.11 3.92 -25.72
C HIS A 157 -23.38 4.47 -25.07
N PHE A 158 -23.26 5.26 -24.00
CA PHE A 158 -24.44 5.78 -23.28
C PHE A 158 -24.39 7.29 -22.97
N CYS A 159 -23.26 7.96 -23.13
CA CYS A 159 -23.14 9.40 -22.81
C CYS A 159 -21.97 10.05 -23.54
N SER A 160 -22.23 11.22 -24.16
CA SER A 160 -21.21 12.12 -24.70
C SER A 160 -21.33 13.48 -24.01
N ILE A 161 -20.20 14.04 -23.58
CA ILE A 161 -20.11 15.38 -22.99
C ILE A 161 -19.05 16.17 -23.75
N GLY A 162 -19.34 17.42 -24.12
CA GLY A 162 -18.35 18.32 -24.71
C GLY A 162 -17.38 18.89 -23.67
N ASN A 163 -16.85 20.08 -23.94
CA ASN A 163 -15.98 20.76 -22.99
C ASN A 163 -16.75 21.19 -21.70
N VAL A 164 -16.17 20.91 -20.54
CA VAL A 164 -16.68 21.31 -19.22
C VAL A 164 -15.60 22.07 -18.45
N PRO A 165 -15.96 23.02 -17.57
CA PRO A 165 -14.99 23.73 -16.76
C PRO A 165 -14.31 22.77 -15.77
N VAL A 166 -13.01 22.95 -15.58
CA VAL A 166 -12.24 22.29 -14.52
C VAL A 166 -12.22 23.18 -13.27
N VAL A 167 -12.54 22.62 -12.11
CA VAL A 167 -12.52 23.34 -10.83
C VAL A 167 -11.67 22.56 -9.84
N GLY A 168 -10.60 23.16 -9.33
CA GLY A 168 -9.67 22.48 -8.41
C GLY A 168 -8.99 21.26 -9.03
N GLY A 169 -8.77 21.25 -10.36
CA GLY A 169 -8.20 20.11 -11.09
C GLY A 169 -9.18 18.96 -11.33
N ILE A 170 -10.47 19.14 -11.03
CA ILE A 170 -11.50 18.13 -11.23
C ILE A 170 -12.49 18.57 -12.31
N TYR A 171 -12.73 17.70 -13.29
CA TYR A 171 -13.85 17.80 -14.20
C TYR A 171 -15.04 17.03 -13.60
N ARG A 172 -16.23 17.65 -13.59
CA ARG A 172 -17.48 17.03 -13.15
C ARG A 172 -18.34 16.77 -14.38
N LEU A 173 -18.65 15.49 -14.60
CA LEU A 173 -19.18 14.96 -15.84
C LEU A 173 -20.52 14.27 -15.56
N GLN A 174 -21.63 14.92 -15.90
CA GLN A 174 -22.97 14.40 -15.61
C GLN A 174 -23.45 13.47 -16.73
N CYS A 175 -23.78 12.23 -16.40
CA CYS A 175 -24.34 11.25 -17.32
C CYS A 175 -25.56 10.54 -16.71
N THR A 176 -26.32 9.83 -17.56
CA THR A 176 -27.37 8.90 -17.11
C THR A 176 -26.92 7.48 -17.41
N ILE A 177 -26.64 6.71 -16.36
CA ILE A 177 -26.17 5.33 -16.47
C ILE A 177 -27.34 4.40 -16.83
N PRO A 178 -27.22 3.54 -17.85
CA PRO A 178 -28.28 2.61 -18.21
C PRO A 178 -28.46 1.51 -17.14
N GLN A 179 -29.62 0.87 -17.14
CA GLN A 179 -29.90 -0.28 -16.27
C GLN A 179 -28.96 -1.45 -16.59
N ARG A 180 -28.44 -2.06 -15.52
CA ARG A 180 -27.51 -3.21 -15.53
C ARG A 180 -27.66 -4.04 -14.27
N SER A 181 -27.15 -5.26 -14.28
CA SER A 181 -27.10 -6.14 -13.10
C SER A 181 -25.71 -6.74 -12.89
N GLY A 182 -25.25 -6.82 -11.64
CA GLY A 182 -23.96 -7.43 -11.34
C GLY A 182 -22.77 -6.57 -11.78
N ARG A 183 -21.65 -7.22 -12.11
CA ARG A 183 -20.37 -6.55 -12.37
C ARG A 183 -20.28 -6.08 -13.81
N HIS A 184 -19.85 -4.83 -13.99
CA HIS A 184 -19.64 -4.21 -15.30
C HIS A 184 -18.35 -3.39 -15.32
N VAL A 185 -17.90 -3.04 -16.51
CA VAL A 185 -16.86 -2.04 -16.73
C VAL A 185 -17.50 -0.84 -17.42
N ILE A 186 -17.32 0.34 -16.84
CA ILE A 186 -17.51 1.61 -17.53
C ILE A 186 -16.17 1.96 -18.18
N TYR A 187 -16.21 2.35 -19.44
CA TYR A 187 -15.06 2.78 -20.22
C TYR A 187 -15.26 4.22 -20.68
N ASN A 188 -14.24 5.06 -20.50
CA ASN A 188 -14.26 6.44 -20.95
C ASN A 188 -13.14 6.69 -21.95
N THR A 189 -13.46 7.43 -23.01
CA THR A 189 -12.50 8.09 -23.89
C THR A 189 -12.59 9.60 -23.69
N TRP A 190 -11.45 10.26 -23.54
CA TRP A 190 -11.34 11.71 -23.51
C TRP A 190 -10.54 12.16 -24.71
N GLN A 191 -11.21 12.72 -25.72
CA GLN A 191 -10.57 13.31 -26.88
C GLN A 191 -10.33 14.80 -26.65
N ARG A 192 -9.08 15.22 -26.85
CA ARG A 192 -8.70 16.63 -26.85
C ARG A 192 -9.13 17.33 -28.14
N SER A 193 -9.43 18.62 -28.04
CA SER A 193 -9.75 19.46 -29.21
C SER A 193 -8.54 20.19 -29.79
N ASP A 194 -7.49 20.36 -29.00
CA ASP A 194 -6.25 21.10 -29.33
C ASP A 194 -5.10 20.18 -29.78
N SER A 195 -5.30 18.86 -29.77
CA SER A 195 -4.35 17.83 -30.15
C SER A 195 -5.09 16.59 -30.67
N THR A 196 -4.40 15.73 -31.41
CA THR A 196 -4.89 14.40 -31.80
C THR A 196 -4.91 13.41 -30.63
N GLU A 197 -4.30 13.76 -29.50
CA GLU A 197 -4.17 12.88 -28.35
C GLU A 197 -5.51 12.59 -27.65
N ALA A 198 -5.70 11.34 -27.22
CA ALA A 198 -6.83 10.93 -26.39
C ALA A 198 -6.41 10.07 -25.19
N PHE A 199 -7.24 10.04 -24.15
CA PHE A 199 -7.04 9.28 -22.92
C PHE A 199 -8.11 8.21 -22.73
N TYR A 200 -7.73 7.12 -22.05
CA TYR A 200 -8.58 5.95 -21.89
C TYR A 200 -8.65 5.55 -20.42
N THR A 201 -9.85 5.26 -19.93
CA THR A 201 -10.04 4.90 -18.52
C THR A 201 -11.06 3.77 -18.37
N CYS A 202 -10.69 2.70 -17.66
CA CYS A 202 -11.60 1.65 -17.21
C CYS A 202 -11.94 1.84 -15.73
N MET A 203 -13.24 1.77 -15.41
CA MET A 203 -13.78 1.77 -14.05
C MET A 203 -14.62 0.53 -13.85
N ASP A 204 -14.27 -0.33 -12.89
CA ASP A 204 -15.09 -1.48 -12.53
C ASP A 204 -16.20 -1.03 -11.58
N VAL A 205 -17.42 -1.48 -11.87
CA VAL A 205 -18.62 -1.12 -11.10
C VAL A 205 -19.48 -2.34 -10.84
N LYS A 206 -20.34 -2.25 -9.84
CA LYS A 206 -21.28 -3.31 -9.47
C LYS A 206 -22.67 -2.74 -9.29
N PHE A 207 -23.62 -3.22 -10.08
CA PHE A 207 -25.04 -2.91 -9.97
C PHE A 207 -25.73 -3.95 -9.08
N ALA A 208 -26.68 -3.51 -8.26
CA ALA A 208 -27.57 -4.43 -7.57
C ALA A 208 -28.41 -5.21 -8.61
N GLY A 209 -28.51 -6.53 -8.48
CA GLY A 209 -29.30 -7.35 -9.38
C GLY A 209 -30.80 -7.10 -9.20
N GLY A 210 -31.48 -6.58 -10.23
CA GLY A 210 -32.92 -6.76 -10.46
C GLY A 210 -33.90 -6.31 -9.36
N GLY A 211 -33.51 -5.41 -8.46
CA GLY A 211 -34.37 -4.80 -7.46
C GLY A 211 -33.73 -3.50 -7.01
N ASN A 212 -34.53 -2.46 -6.75
CA ASN A 212 -34.03 -1.15 -6.33
C ASN A 212 -32.90 -1.33 -5.31
N PRO A 213 -31.69 -0.80 -5.59
CA PRO A 213 -30.61 -0.86 -4.64
C PRO A 213 -31.06 -0.17 -3.34
N PRO A 214 -30.77 -0.73 -2.17
CA PRO A 214 -30.76 0.08 -0.96
C PRO A 214 -29.80 1.24 -1.24
N PRO A 215 -30.13 2.47 -0.79
CA PRO A 215 -29.21 3.60 -0.93
C PRO A 215 -27.82 3.20 -0.43
N PRO A 216 -26.73 3.74 -1.01
CA PRO A 216 -25.37 3.46 -0.55
C PRO A 216 -25.34 3.55 0.98
N PRO A 217 -24.69 2.61 1.69
CA PRO A 217 -24.77 2.57 3.14
C PRO A 217 -24.48 3.95 3.68
N GLN A 218 -25.46 4.54 4.38
CA GLN A 218 -25.22 5.81 5.05
C GLN A 218 -24.19 5.55 6.15
N TRP A 219 -22.94 5.86 5.83
CA TRP A 219 -21.82 5.81 6.75
C TRP A 219 -22.07 6.83 7.85
N ARG A 220 -22.48 6.33 9.01
CA ARG A 220 -22.65 7.16 10.19
C ARG A 220 -21.30 7.29 10.85
N ASP A 221 -20.87 8.51 11.10
CA ASP A 221 -19.72 8.77 11.92
C ASP A 221 -19.92 8.19 13.33
N ALA A 222 -18.98 7.36 13.77
CA ALA A 222 -19.02 6.68 15.05
C ALA A 222 -17.94 7.18 16.01
N GLY A 223 -17.13 8.16 15.61
CA GLY A 223 -16.10 8.78 16.44
C GLY A 223 -14.69 8.69 15.86
N PRO A 224 -13.70 9.30 16.54
CA PRO A 224 -12.33 9.32 16.06
C PRO A 224 -11.61 7.99 16.30
N LEU A 225 -10.71 7.63 15.38
CA LEU A 225 -9.61 6.70 15.65
C LEU A 225 -8.40 7.53 16.06
N THR A 226 -8.10 7.55 17.36
CA THR A 226 -7.00 8.34 17.91
C THR A 226 -5.86 7.46 18.40
N ALA A 227 -4.65 7.75 17.91
CA ALA A 227 -3.42 7.24 18.47
C ALA A 227 -2.86 8.15 19.55
N GLN A 228 -2.67 7.60 20.74
CA GLN A 228 -2.03 8.30 21.85
C GLN A 228 -0.52 8.08 21.87
N ASN A 229 -0.07 6.87 21.51
CA ASN A 229 1.32 6.47 21.61
C ASN A 229 1.73 5.58 20.43
N ASP A 230 3.05 5.43 20.29
CA ASP A 230 3.65 4.38 19.50
C ASP A 230 3.42 3.01 20.18
N HIS A 231 3.47 1.94 19.39
CA HIS A 231 3.31 0.56 19.86
C HIS A 231 4.50 -0.33 19.49
N PRO A 232 4.85 -1.35 20.30
CA PRO A 232 5.85 -2.34 19.90
C PRO A 232 5.46 -3.13 18.65
N ILE A 233 6.46 -3.62 17.91
CA ILE A 233 6.26 -4.62 16.85
C ILE A 233 5.59 -5.86 17.46
N GLY A 234 4.61 -6.44 16.75
CA GLY A 234 3.81 -7.56 17.23
C GLY A 234 2.55 -7.15 17.99
N THR A 235 2.34 -5.86 18.25
CA THR A 235 1.08 -5.37 18.80
C THR A 235 -0.07 -5.69 17.86
N THR A 236 -1.17 -6.23 18.39
CA THR A 236 -2.40 -6.50 17.64
C THR A 236 -3.43 -5.43 17.97
N VAL A 237 -3.86 -4.68 16.97
CA VAL A 237 -4.99 -3.75 17.07
C VAL A 237 -6.22 -4.40 16.45
N SER A 238 -7.26 -4.57 17.26
CA SER A 238 -8.50 -5.23 16.88
C SER A 238 -9.62 -4.21 16.77
N VAL A 239 -10.28 -4.14 15.62
CA VAL A 239 -11.49 -3.32 15.44
C VAL A 239 -12.69 -4.24 15.48
N ARG A 240 -13.53 -4.07 16.50
CA ARG A 240 -14.77 -4.82 16.71
C ARG A 240 -15.97 -3.93 16.46
N VAL A 241 -16.97 -4.46 15.78
CA VAL A 241 -18.26 -3.82 15.57
C VAL A 241 -19.31 -4.67 16.26
N PHE A 242 -20.22 -4.02 16.97
CA PHE A 242 -21.33 -4.68 17.65
C PHE A 242 -22.66 -4.25 17.03
N ASN A 243 -23.61 -5.18 16.95
CA ASN A 243 -25.00 -4.87 16.65
C ASN A 243 -25.67 -4.15 17.82
N ALA A 244 -26.86 -3.60 17.58
CA ALA A 244 -27.61 -2.85 18.60
C ALA A 244 -27.98 -3.69 19.84
N ASP A 245 -28.04 -5.02 19.71
CA ASP A 245 -28.27 -5.97 20.79
C ASP A 245 -27.00 -6.39 21.55
N GLY A 246 -25.84 -5.86 21.15
CA GLY A 246 -24.53 -6.16 21.75
C GLY A 246 -23.83 -7.40 21.17
N SER A 247 -24.40 -8.11 20.20
CA SER A 247 -23.72 -9.22 19.52
C SER A 247 -22.58 -8.71 18.62
N ASP A 248 -21.51 -9.50 18.49
CA ASP A 248 -20.42 -9.18 17.55
C ASP A 248 -20.94 -9.23 16.11
N ALA A 249 -20.83 -8.10 15.40
CA ALA A 249 -21.16 -7.98 13.99
C ALA A 249 -19.96 -8.28 13.10
N GLU A 250 -18.77 -7.82 13.49
CA GLU A 250 -17.54 -7.98 12.72
C GLU A 250 -16.32 -7.73 13.61
N ARG A 251 -15.21 -8.43 13.36
CA ARG A 251 -13.93 -8.22 14.05
C ARG A 251 -12.79 -8.34 13.04
N ILE A 252 -11.93 -7.32 12.99
CA ILE A 252 -10.74 -7.30 12.14
C ILE A 252 -9.51 -7.05 13.00
N ASP A 253 -8.55 -7.98 12.94
CA ASP A 253 -7.31 -7.92 13.70
C ASP A 253 -6.14 -7.50 12.81
N THR A 254 -5.33 -6.56 13.30
CA THR A 254 -4.18 -6.01 12.58
C THR A 254 -2.93 -6.13 13.45
N VAL A 255 -2.01 -7.01 13.06
CA VAL A 255 -0.69 -7.12 13.72
C VAL A 255 0.26 -6.07 13.12
N LEU A 256 0.84 -5.24 13.98
CA LEU A 256 1.77 -4.18 13.58
C LEU A 256 3.17 -4.76 13.37
N THR A 257 3.78 -4.47 12.23
CA THR A 257 5.17 -4.84 11.92
C THR A 257 6.10 -3.64 11.95
N ALA A 258 7.39 -3.86 11.71
CA ALA A 258 8.37 -2.78 11.53
C ALA A 258 7.85 -1.73 10.53
N GLY A 259 8.02 -0.45 10.87
CA GLY A 259 7.55 0.69 10.06
C GLY A 259 6.07 1.05 10.20
N GLN A 260 5.28 0.29 10.96
CA GLN A 260 3.83 0.51 11.13
C GLN A 260 3.46 0.93 12.56
N THR A 261 4.44 1.14 13.42
CA THR A 261 4.25 1.19 14.88
C THR A 261 4.06 2.58 15.47
N SER A 262 4.47 3.64 14.76
CA SER A 262 4.38 4.99 15.28
C SER A 262 2.92 5.46 15.38
N ALA A 263 2.64 6.41 16.27
CA ALA A 263 1.32 7.00 16.45
C ALA A 263 0.75 7.61 15.16
N ALA A 264 1.60 8.01 14.22
CA ALA A 264 1.16 8.46 12.89
C ALA A 264 0.92 7.30 11.90
N ALA A 265 1.66 6.19 12.04
CA ALA A 265 1.65 5.10 11.07
C ALA A 265 0.62 4.01 11.38
N TRP A 266 0.45 3.63 12.65
CA TRP A 266 -0.43 2.51 12.99
C TRP A 266 -1.91 2.77 12.65
N PRO A 267 -2.47 4.00 12.80
CA PRO A 267 -3.86 4.25 12.41
C PRO A 267 -4.10 4.04 10.92
N LEU A 268 -3.15 4.44 10.08
CA LEU A 268 -3.20 4.20 8.63
C LEU A 268 -3.24 2.70 8.34
N ARG A 269 -2.34 1.93 8.97
CA ARG A 269 -2.27 0.47 8.74
C ARG A 269 -3.55 -0.24 9.16
N VAL A 270 -4.09 0.09 10.33
CA VAL A 270 -5.36 -0.47 10.83
C VAL A 270 -6.51 -0.10 9.89
N ALA A 271 -6.62 1.17 9.51
CA ALA A 271 -7.67 1.65 8.62
C ALA A 271 -7.61 0.99 7.23
N GLN A 272 -6.42 0.81 6.65
CA GLN A 272 -6.24 0.08 5.39
C GLN A 272 -6.68 -1.38 5.50
N ASN A 273 -6.31 -2.06 6.59
CA ASN A 273 -6.68 -3.46 6.81
C ASN A 273 -8.19 -3.63 7.00
N VAL A 274 -8.81 -2.74 7.79
CA VAL A 274 -10.26 -2.71 8.02
C VAL A 274 -10.99 -2.42 6.71
N ASN A 275 -10.61 -1.39 5.95
CA ASN A 275 -11.31 -1.00 4.73
C ASN A 275 -11.22 -2.05 3.62
N ALA A 276 -10.18 -2.89 3.63
CA ALA A 276 -10.01 -3.99 2.68
C ALA A 276 -10.89 -5.21 2.97
N GLN A 277 -11.26 -5.45 4.24
CA GLN A 277 -11.93 -6.68 4.65
C GLN A 277 -13.36 -6.47 5.15
N ALA A 278 -13.62 -5.34 5.83
CA ALA A 278 -14.86 -5.14 6.54
C ALA A 278 -16.02 -4.83 5.61
N SER A 279 -17.22 -5.18 6.05
CA SER A 279 -18.49 -4.86 5.40
C SER A 279 -19.30 -3.81 6.20
N THR A 280 -19.10 -3.75 7.52
CA THR A 280 -19.90 -2.92 8.43
C THR A 280 -19.19 -1.66 8.92
N VAL A 281 -17.87 -1.55 8.73
CA VAL A 281 -17.04 -0.44 9.19
C VAL A 281 -16.08 0.08 8.11
N ARG A 282 -15.87 1.39 8.08
CA ARG A 282 -14.81 2.06 7.30
C ARG A 282 -14.07 3.05 8.20
N ILE A 283 -12.79 3.24 7.97
CA ILE A 283 -11.95 4.16 8.75
C ILE A 283 -11.21 5.11 7.82
N GLY A 284 -11.24 6.41 8.09
CA GLY A 284 -10.55 7.43 7.29
C GLY A 284 -11.06 8.84 7.48
N VAL A 285 -10.66 9.76 6.60
CA VAL A 285 -11.28 11.07 6.43
C VAL A 285 -12.38 10.96 5.38
N LEU A 286 -13.60 11.41 5.70
CA LEU A 286 -14.68 11.48 4.72
C LEU A 286 -14.52 12.76 3.87
N GLN A 287 -14.25 12.60 2.59
CA GLN A 287 -14.22 13.68 1.60
C GLN A 287 -14.99 13.26 0.36
N ASN A 288 -15.97 14.09 -0.04
CA ASN A 288 -16.77 13.89 -1.25
C ASN A 288 -17.41 12.48 -1.34
N GLY A 289 -17.86 11.94 -0.20
CA GLY A 289 -18.48 10.61 -0.13
C GLY A 289 -17.50 9.42 -0.07
N ALA A 290 -16.19 9.65 -0.20
CA ALA A 290 -15.16 8.63 -0.05
C ALA A 290 -14.50 8.72 1.34
N ILE A 291 -14.23 7.56 1.96
CA ILE A 291 -13.55 7.46 3.26
C ILE A 291 -12.13 6.96 3.01
N THR A 292 -11.16 7.85 3.14
CA THR A 292 -9.75 7.56 2.81
C THR A 292 -8.87 7.60 4.06
N PRO A 293 -8.14 6.51 4.38
CA PRO A 293 -7.17 6.49 5.48
C PRO A 293 -6.04 7.52 5.33
N VAL A 294 -5.58 8.09 6.44
CA VAL A 294 -4.44 9.03 6.47
C VAL A 294 -3.39 8.66 7.53
N PRO A 295 -2.08 8.92 7.31
CA PRO A 295 -1.01 8.68 8.29
C PRO A 295 -0.96 9.80 9.35
N ALA A 296 -1.96 9.85 10.22
CA ALA A 296 -2.06 10.84 11.28
C ALA A 296 -2.62 10.23 12.56
N ALA A 297 -2.09 10.66 13.70
CA ALA A 297 -2.50 10.19 15.01
C ALA A 297 -3.98 10.51 15.31
N THR A 298 -4.52 11.61 14.80
CA THR A 298 -5.89 12.09 15.07
C THR A 298 -6.71 12.32 13.80
N GLY A 299 -6.17 11.97 12.63
CA GLY A 299 -6.79 12.32 11.35
C GLY A 299 -7.92 11.38 10.92
N ASN A 300 -8.01 10.18 11.48
CA ASN A 300 -8.96 9.17 11.02
C ASN A 300 -10.23 9.14 11.89
N ARG A 301 -11.36 8.86 11.26
CA ARG A 301 -12.67 8.65 11.90
C ARG A 301 -13.18 7.26 11.56
N VAL A 302 -13.92 6.64 12.47
CA VAL A 302 -14.60 5.36 12.28
C VAL A 302 -16.02 5.64 11.81
N TYR A 303 -16.43 5.00 10.72
CA TYR A 303 -17.78 5.09 10.17
C TYR A 303 -18.42 3.71 10.16
N LEU A 304 -19.67 3.63 10.60
CA LEU A 304 -20.42 2.38 10.69
C LEU A 304 -21.65 2.43 9.78
N THR A 305 -22.03 1.28 9.24
CA THR A 305 -23.33 1.10 8.59
C THR A 305 -24.37 0.60 9.59
N GLY A 306 -25.66 0.82 9.30
CA GLY A 306 -26.78 0.30 10.09
C GLY A 306 -27.07 1.11 11.36
N SER A 307 -28.34 1.08 11.80
CA SER A 307 -28.79 1.80 12.99
C SER A 307 -28.35 1.09 14.28
N GLY A 308 -27.90 1.87 15.26
CA GLY A 308 -27.60 1.36 16.61
C GLY A 308 -26.31 0.57 16.77
N ARG A 309 -25.52 0.36 15.71
CA ARG A 309 -24.20 -0.27 15.84
C ARG A 309 -23.23 0.58 16.65
N SER A 310 -22.33 -0.08 17.37
CA SER A 310 -21.20 0.53 18.08
C SER A 310 -19.91 -0.17 17.68
N HIS A 311 -18.77 0.37 18.13
CA HIS A 311 -17.47 -0.22 17.88
C HIS A 311 -16.58 -0.14 19.11
N GLN A 312 -15.56 -1.00 19.13
CA GLN A 312 -14.49 -0.98 20.12
C GLN A 312 -13.16 -1.24 19.41
N ILE A 313 -12.11 -0.60 19.91
CA ILE A 313 -10.75 -0.81 19.47
C ILE A 313 -9.97 -1.41 20.63
N ASP A 314 -9.54 -2.65 20.47
CA ASP A 314 -8.72 -3.34 21.47
C ASP A 314 -7.27 -3.36 21.02
N VAL A 315 -6.36 -2.99 21.91
CA VAL A 315 -4.91 -3.04 21.66
C VAL A 315 -4.29 -4.09 22.56
N LEU A 316 -3.78 -5.16 21.95
CA LEU A 316 -3.05 -6.21 22.63
C LEU A 316 -1.56 -6.06 22.33
N LEU A 317 -0.80 -5.63 23.34
CA LEU A 317 0.66 -5.58 23.26
C LEU A 317 1.22 -7.01 23.11
N PRO A 318 2.36 -7.18 22.40
CA PRO A 318 3.03 -8.46 22.40
C PRO A 318 3.41 -8.86 23.84
N PRO A 319 3.51 -10.16 24.14
CA PRO A 319 4.07 -10.58 25.40
C PRO A 319 5.44 -9.93 25.57
N PRO A 320 5.79 -9.48 26.80
CA PRO A 320 7.14 -9.00 27.05
C PRO A 320 8.14 -10.08 26.61
N PRO A 321 9.34 -9.70 26.18
CA PRO A 321 10.40 -10.68 25.97
C PRO A 321 10.47 -11.56 27.22
N GLU A 322 10.55 -12.88 27.04
CA GLU A 322 10.85 -13.75 28.17
C GLU A 322 12.08 -13.17 28.89
N PRO A 323 12.04 -13.04 30.22
CA PRO A 323 13.24 -12.71 30.96
C PRO A 323 14.35 -13.63 30.46
N PRO A 324 15.60 -13.15 30.27
CA PRO A 324 16.69 -14.07 30.05
C PRO A 324 16.58 -15.16 31.11
N GLU A 325 16.62 -16.43 30.69
CA GLU A 325 16.61 -17.55 31.62
C GLU A 325 17.58 -17.20 32.75
N PRO A 326 17.17 -17.38 34.03
CA PRO A 326 18.12 -17.24 35.11
C PRO A 326 19.35 -18.06 34.70
N PRO A 327 20.59 -17.55 34.84
CA PRO A 327 21.74 -18.42 34.67
C PRO A 327 21.43 -19.67 35.49
N GLY A 328 21.43 -20.83 34.81
CA GLY A 328 21.16 -22.11 35.47
C GLY A 328 21.98 -22.20 36.76
N PRO A 329 21.54 -22.99 37.76
CA PRO A 329 22.14 -22.99 39.09
C PRO A 329 23.66 -22.91 38.97
N THR A 330 24.23 -21.82 39.50
CA THR A 330 25.67 -21.66 39.60
C THR A 330 26.22 -22.97 40.15
N PRO A 331 27.11 -23.66 39.43
CA PRO A 331 27.68 -24.88 39.96
C PRO A 331 28.34 -24.55 41.30
N ASP A 332 28.20 -25.40 42.31
CA ASP A 332 28.89 -25.27 43.62
C ASP A 332 30.43 -25.46 43.50
N TYR A 333 30.99 -25.21 42.32
CA TYR A 333 32.40 -25.37 41.96
C TYR A 333 32.80 -24.35 40.89
N ASP A 334 34.04 -23.88 40.95
CA ASP A 334 34.59 -22.88 40.03
C ASP A 334 35.08 -23.51 38.71
N TYR A 335 35.62 -24.74 38.75
CA TYR A 335 36.17 -25.43 37.59
C TYR A 335 35.88 -26.94 37.58
N VAL A 336 35.91 -27.57 36.40
CA VAL A 336 36.04 -29.03 36.28
C VAL A 336 37.52 -29.35 36.12
N TYR A 337 38.11 -30.14 37.04
CA TYR A 337 39.52 -30.51 36.96
C TYR A 337 39.80 -31.36 35.71
N PRO A 338 40.87 -31.13 34.92
CA PRO A 338 42.02 -30.24 35.19
C PRO A 338 41.91 -28.82 34.61
N THR A 339 40.74 -28.39 34.12
CA THR A 339 40.58 -27.04 33.58
C THR A 339 40.82 -25.99 34.67
N GLY A 340 41.59 -24.95 34.37
CA GLY A 340 41.90 -23.87 35.32
C GLY A 340 43.16 -24.09 36.18
N ILE A 341 43.90 -25.19 35.99
CA ILE A 341 45.23 -25.33 36.61
C ILE A 341 46.10 -24.12 36.25
N GLY A 342 46.73 -23.51 37.25
CA GLY A 342 47.45 -22.24 37.17
C GLY A 342 46.61 -21.03 37.60
N GLN A 343 45.29 -21.19 37.74
CA GLN A 343 44.34 -20.15 38.14
C GLN A 343 43.61 -20.46 39.45
N TYR A 344 43.85 -21.61 40.07
CA TYR A 344 43.22 -21.96 41.35
C TYR A 344 43.78 -21.08 42.46
N VAL A 345 42.89 -20.53 43.28
CA VAL A 345 43.25 -19.72 44.44
C VAL A 345 43.24 -20.61 45.68
N PRO A 346 44.40 -20.82 46.35
CA PRO A 346 44.48 -21.58 47.60
C PRO A 346 43.43 -21.13 48.62
N GLY A 347 42.67 -22.09 49.15
CA GLY A 347 41.63 -21.86 50.17
C GLY A 347 40.30 -21.29 49.65
N GLN A 348 40.18 -21.03 48.34
CA GLN A 348 38.97 -20.46 47.75
C GLN A 348 38.39 -21.34 46.63
N THR A 349 39.25 -21.85 45.75
CA THR A 349 38.77 -22.58 44.57
C THR A 349 38.25 -23.97 44.92
N VAL A 350 37.04 -24.29 44.46
CA VAL A 350 36.43 -25.62 44.48
C VAL A 350 36.38 -26.17 43.06
N VAL A 351 36.79 -27.44 42.88
CA VAL A 351 36.75 -28.10 41.57
C VAL A 351 35.90 -29.36 41.60
N LYS A 352 35.24 -29.68 40.49
CA LYS A 352 34.64 -30.99 40.26
C LYS A 352 35.69 -31.93 39.65
N ALA A 353 35.99 -33.02 40.34
CA ALA A 353 36.97 -34.01 39.88
C ALA A 353 36.37 -35.05 38.92
N GLY A 354 37.23 -35.89 38.35
CA GLY A 354 36.83 -36.95 37.41
C GLY A 354 35.96 -38.05 38.02
N ASP A 355 35.93 -38.19 39.35
CA ASP A 355 35.01 -39.07 40.08
C ASP A 355 33.64 -38.42 40.35
N GLY A 356 33.44 -37.18 39.87
CA GLY A 356 32.20 -36.41 39.99
C GLY A 356 32.03 -35.67 41.31
N LYS A 357 32.95 -35.81 42.28
CA LYS A 357 32.90 -35.15 43.59
C LYS A 357 33.59 -33.79 43.57
N LEU A 358 33.33 -33.00 44.62
CA LEU A 358 33.89 -31.67 44.80
C LEU A 358 35.09 -31.69 45.73
N TYR A 359 36.08 -30.86 45.39
CA TYR A 359 37.33 -30.76 46.12
C TYR A 359 37.74 -29.29 46.22
N ALA A 360 37.86 -28.79 47.45
CA ALA A 360 38.36 -27.46 47.73
C ALA A 360 39.89 -27.47 47.78
N CYS A 361 40.52 -26.52 47.10
CA CYS A 361 41.97 -26.32 47.20
C CYS A 361 42.32 -25.89 48.63
N LYS A 362 43.32 -26.51 49.24
CA LYS A 362 43.75 -26.14 50.59
C LYS A 362 44.22 -24.69 50.67
N PRO A 363 44.18 -24.05 51.85
CA PRO A 363 44.85 -22.79 52.08
C PRO A 363 46.36 -22.87 51.81
N PHE A 364 47.01 -21.73 51.58
CA PHE A 364 48.47 -21.66 51.48
C PHE A 364 49.13 -22.06 52.81
N PRO A 365 50.27 -22.80 52.81
CA PRO A 365 51.11 -23.14 51.66
C PRO A 365 50.69 -24.39 50.86
N GLU A 366 49.89 -25.29 51.44
CA GLU A 366 49.55 -26.59 50.83
C GLU A 366 48.73 -26.43 49.54
N GLY A 367 47.92 -25.39 49.43
CA GLY A 367 47.17 -25.09 48.21
C GLY A 367 48.02 -24.77 46.98
N ALA A 368 49.32 -24.53 47.12
CA ALA A 368 50.22 -24.39 45.97
C ALA A 368 50.21 -25.66 45.08
N TRP A 369 50.01 -26.84 45.70
CA TRP A 369 49.98 -28.13 45.00
C TRP A 369 48.77 -28.28 44.07
N CYS A 370 47.67 -27.56 44.29
CA CYS A 370 46.47 -27.61 43.44
C CYS A 370 46.76 -27.14 42.00
N ASN A 371 47.74 -26.25 41.82
CA ASN A 371 48.12 -25.69 40.53
C ASN A 371 49.27 -26.46 39.85
N ILE A 372 49.70 -27.58 40.42
CA ILE A 372 50.69 -28.45 39.77
C ILE A 372 49.95 -29.46 38.89
N ASP A 373 50.23 -29.40 37.59
CA ASP A 373 49.76 -30.39 36.61
C ASP A 373 50.56 -31.70 36.75
N ALA A 374 50.23 -32.47 37.78
CA ALA A 374 50.84 -33.78 38.05
C ALA A 374 49.82 -34.78 38.60
N ASP A 375 49.86 -36.02 38.10
CA ASP A 375 48.94 -37.09 38.50
C ASP A 375 48.95 -37.37 40.01
N ALA A 376 50.07 -37.14 40.68
CA ALA A 376 50.20 -37.30 42.13
C ALA A 376 49.17 -36.48 42.92
N TYR A 377 48.84 -35.28 42.45
CA TYR A 377 47.95 -34.33 43.13
C TYR A 377 46.53 -34.29 42.55
N ARG A 378 46.18 -35.20 41.62
CA ARG A 378 44.85 -35.25 41.01
C ARG A 378 43.77 -35.45 42.08
N PRO A 379 42.76 -34.57 42.21
CA PRO A 379 41.77 -34.65 43.29
C PRO A 379 41.04 -36.01 43.28
N GLY A 380 40.91 -36.60 44.47
CA GLY A 380 40.24 -37.88 44.70
C GLY A 380 40.98 -39.15 44.23
N SER A 381 42.01 -39.04 43.39
CA SER A 381 42.63 -40.21 42.73
C SER A 381 44.17 -40.25 42.77
N GLY A 382 44.85 -39.11 42.87
CA GLY A 382 46.31 -39.05 42.96
C GLY A 382 46.82 -39.54 44.31
N TRP A 383 47.96 -40.24 44.36
CA TRP A 383 48.46 -40.83 45.62
C TRP A 383 48.76 -39.79 46.72
N ALA A 384 49.00 -38.53 46.34
CA ALA A 384 49.21 -37.38 47.22
C ALA A 384 48.08 -36.34 47.16
N TRP A 385 46.89 -36.69 46.63
CA TRP A 385 45.81 -35.71 46.42
C TRP A 385 45.40 -34.99 47.70
N ARG A 386 45.49 -35.67 48.84
CA ARG A 386 45.16 -35.12 50.17
C ARG A 386 46.12 -34.04 50.63
N ASP A 387 47.27 -33.87 49.98
CA ASP A 387 48.22 -32.80 50.28
C ASP A 387 47.80 -31.49 49.61
N ALA A 388 47.03 -31.54 48.52
CA ALA A 388 46.54 -30.37 47.78
C ALA A 388 45.07 -30.03 48.09
N TRP A 389 44.23 -31.03 48.34
CA TRP A 389 42.77 -30.85 48.35
C TRP A 389 42.09 -31.29 49.67
N ILE A 390 40.94 -30.69 49.94
CA ILE A 390 39.97 -31.08 50.96
C ILE A 390 38.71 -31.57 50.22
N ALA A 391 38.16 -32.72 50.59
CA ALA A 391 36.86 -33.14 50.04
C ALA A 391 35.78 -32.15 50.52
N TYR A 392 34.99 -31.62 49.58
CA TYR A 392 34.02 -30.56 49.80
C TYR A 392 32.60 -31.11 49.90
#